data_AF-A0A328N992-F1
#
_entry.id   AF-A0A328N992-F1
#
_cell.length_a   1.000
_cell.length_b   1.000
_cell.length_c   1.000
_cell.angle_alpha   90.00
_cell.angle_beta   90.00
_cell.angle_gamma   90.00
#
_symmetry.space_group_name_H-M   'P 1'
#
loop_
_entity.id
_entity.type
_entity.pdbx_description
1 polymer ?
#
loop_
_entity_poly.entity_id
_entity_poly.type
_entity_poly.pdbx_seq_one_letter_code
_entity_poly.pdbx_strand_id
1 'polypeptide(L)'
;MWPLPRQYTIGRLLDRLEAAGADNTLLANLEWFYQPLLEHSRRPIALHRELARDPARFIGLVSLMYRPDPDTGANSADEEANEESASSRAFSAAWTVLREWRTPLPGSVDGYLPTTEDMLRWAESVREMLTASDRAQVLPIVLGDALSGAVADEDGTWPSEPVRDVLEILGDADLDEHLAIARMNQPGVTTRGLYDGGTQERALADQYSGAADRVRDRWPRSGALLDGLSRSYRDDARREDRSAESHGDR
;
A
#
# COMPACT_ATOMS: atom_id res chain seq x y z
N MET A 1 -5.64 -30.97 27.81
CA MET A 1 -5.47 -30.28 26.52
C MET A 1 -5.63 -28.80 26.80
N TRP A 2 -4.55 -28.02 26.76
CA TRP A 2 -4.62 -26.57 27.02
C TRP A 2 -5.38 -25.89 25.87
N PRO A 3 -6.28 -24.93 26.12
CA PRO A 3 -6.96 -24.22 25.04
C PRO A 3 -5.93 -23.50 24.17
N LEU A 4 -6.04 -23.68 22.86
CA LEU A 4 -5.21 -22.98 21.89
C LEU A 4 -5.45 -21.47 22.01
N PRO A 5 -4.42 -20.62 21.76
CA PRO A 5 -4.60 -19.17 21.72
C PRO A 5 -5.77 -18.79 20.81
N ARG A 6 -6.58 -17.80 21.22
CA ARG A 6 -7.79 -17.38 20.48
C ARG A 6 -7.47 -17.00 19.02
N GLN A 7 -6.33 -16.34 18.81
CA GLN A 7 -5.78 -15.99 17.50
C GLN A 7 -5.63 -17.22 16.58
N TYR A 8 -4.99 -18.27 17.09
CA TYR A 8 -4.80 -19.53 16.35
C TYR A 8 -6.13 -20.17 15.96
N THR A 9 -7.08 -20.20 16.88
CA THR A 9 -8.39 -20.83 16.63
C THR A 9 -9.20 -20.05 15.58
N ILE A 10 -9.21 -18.72 15.69
CA ILE A 10 -9.93 -17.86 14.74
C ILE A 10 -9.26 -17.89 13.38
N GLY A 11 -7.93 -17.76 13.30
CA GLY A 11 -7.18 -17.85 12.04
C GLY A 11 -7.50 -19.15 11.29
N ARG A 12 -7.41 -20.30 11.99
CA ARG A 12 -7.76 -21.60 11.40
C ARG A 12 -9.24 -21.73 10.99
N LEU A 13 -10.16 -21.03 11.66
CA LEU A 13 -11.56 -21.03 11.28
C LEU A 13 -11.73 -20.29 9.95
N LEU A 14 -11.10 -19.12 9.80
CA LEU A 14 -11.11 -18.36 8.55
C LEU A 14 -10.49 -19.17 7.40
N ASP A 15 -9.35 -19.82 7.63
CA ASP A 15 -8.71 -20.69 6.63
C ASP A 15 -9.63 -21.83 6.18
N ARG A 16 -10.41 -22.41 7.10
CA ARG A 16 -11.39 -23.45 6.77
C ARG A 16 -12.61 -22.92 6.02
N LEU A 17 -13.06 -21.72 6.35
CA LEU A 17 -14.16 -21.06 5.62
C LEU A 17 -13.72 -20.76 4.18
N GLU A 18 -12.51 -20.24 3.99
CA GLU A 18 -11.93 -20.01 2.66
C GLU A 18 -11.80 -21.32 1.88
N ALA A 19 -11.23 -22.37 2.49
CA ALA A 19 -11.11 -23.69 1.85
C ALA A 19 -12.46 -24.35 1.53
N ALA A 20 -13.53 -23.99 2.25
CA ALA A 20 -14.89 -24.44 1.98
C ALA A 20 -15.61 -23.62 0.90
N GLY A 21 -14.95 -22.62 0.30
CA GLY A 21 -15.53 -21.77 -0.73
C GLY A 21 -16.52 -20.74 -0.19
N ALA A 22 -16.30 -20.24 1.04
CA ALA A 22 -17.09 -19.13 1.56
C ALA A 22 -16.97 -17.88 0.67
N ASP A 23 -18.05 -17.09 0.62
CA ASP A 23 -18.11 -15.86 -0.14
C ASP A 23 -17.00 -14.86 0.29
N ASN A 24 -16.38 -14.19 -0.69
CA ASN A 24 -15.27 -13.27 -0.44
C ASN A 24 -15.70 -12.07 0.42
N THR A 25 -16.93 -11.56 0.22
CA THR A 25 -17.47 -10.45 1.02
C THR A 25 -17.59 -10.85 2.49
N LEU A 26 -18.09 -12.07 2.76
CA LEU A 26 -18.17 -12.60 4.12
C LEU A 26 -16.79 -12.71 4.75
N LEU A 27 -15.82 -13.29 4.04
CA LEU A 27 -14.45 -13.43 4.53
C LEU A 27 -13.80 -12.07 4.79
N ALA A 28 -13.93 -11.11 3.88
CA ALA A 28 -13.41 -9.75 4.04
C ALA A 28 -13.99 -9.05 5.27
N ASN A 29 -15.29 -9.18 5.52
CA ASN A 29 -15.94 -8.63 6.70
C ASN A 29 -15.40 -9.27 8.00
N LEU A 30 -15.19 -10.59 7.99
CA LEU A 30 -14.62 -11.30 9.14
C LEU A 30 -13.15 -10.94 9.36
N GLU A 31 -12.37 -10.82 8.29
CA GLU A 31 -10.98 -10.38 8.32
C GLU A 31 -10.86 -8.97 8.90
N TRP A 32 -11.68 -8.03 8.44
CA TRP A 32 -11.74 -6.68 9.00
C TRP A 32 -12.09 -6.72 10.50
N PHE A 33 -13.15 -7.46 10.87
CA PHE A 33 -13.60 -7.55 12.26
C PHE A 33 -12.52 -8.12 13.19
N TYR A 34 -11.80 -9.15 12.74
CA TYR A 34 -10.75 -9.79 13.54
C TYR A 34 -9.34 -9.22 13.30
N GLN A 35 -9.18 -8.19 12.48
CA GLN A 35 -7.86 -7.66 12.12
C GLN A 35 -7.00 -7.28 13.34
N PRO A 36 -7.49 -6.54 14.35
CA PRO A 36 -6.67 -6.20 15.52
C PRO A 36 -6.19 -7.42 16.31
N LEU A 37 -6.89 -8.55 16.18
CA LEU A 37 -6.51 -9.79 16.84
C LEU A 37 -5.52 -10.61 15.99
N LEU A 38 -5.63 -10.52 14.66
CA LEU A 38 -4.94 -11.38 13.70
C LEU A 38 -3.72 -10.75 13.04
N GLU A 39 -3.45 -9.45 13.24
CA GLU A 39 -2.43 -8.66 12.51
C GLU A 39 -1.08 -9.37 12.33
N HIS A 40 -0.56 -10.06 13.34
CA HIS A 40 0.75 -10.72 13.29
C HIS A 40 0.69 -12.21 12.92
N SER A 41 -0.50 -12.74 12.66
CA SER A 41 -0.74 -14.18 12.50
C SER A 41 -1.40 -14.55 11.18
N ARG A 42 -2.15 -13.64 10.55
CA ARG A 42 -2.84 -13.90 9.29
C ARG A 42 -3.00 -12.60 8.50
N ARG A 43 -2.69 -12.65 7.21
CA ARG A 43 -2.92 -11.53 6.29
C ARG A 43 -4.40 -11.48 5.87
N PRO A 44 -5.00 -10.28 5.72
CA PRO A 44 -6.40 -10.13 5.37
C PRO A 44 -6.58 -10.17 3.83
N ILE A 45 -6.39 -11.35 3.23
CA ILE A 45 -6.36 -11.52 1.76
C ILE A 45 -7.71 -11.25 1.11
N ALA A 46 -8.82 -11.72 1.70
CA ALA A 46 -10.15 -11.47 1.16
C ALA A 46 -10.51 -9.99 1.23
N LEU A 47 -10.10 -9.30 2.31
CA LEU A 47 -10.25 -7.86 2.45
C LEU A 47 -9.44 -7.13 1.39
N HIS A 48 -8.16 -7.47 1.17
CA HIS A 48 -7.35 -6.88 0.10
C HIS A 48 -7.97 -7.06 -1.29
N ARG A 49 -8.59 -8.23 -1.57
CA ARG A 49 -9.38 -8.45 -2.79
C ARG A 49 -10.58 -7.50 -2.90
N GLU A 50 -11.31 -7.29 -1.80
CA GLU A 50 -12.42 -6.33 -1.78
C GLU A 50 -11.94 -4.88 -1.97
N LEU A 51 -10.82 -4.47 -1.37
CA LEU A 51 -10.28 -3.12 -1.56
C LEU A 51 -9.89 -2.84 -3.02
N ALA A 52 -9.33 -3.85 -3.69
CA ALA A 52 -8.99 -3.76 -5.11
C ALA A 52 -10.23 -3.67 -6.00
N ARG A 53 -11.27 -4.44 -5.67
CA ARG A 53 -12.48 -4.54 -6.48
C ARG A 53 -13.43 -3.37 -6.29
N ASP A 54 -13.64 -2.95 -5.05
CA ASP A 54 -14.66 -1.97 -4.66
C ASP A 54 -14.00 -0.73 -4.02
N PRO A 55 -13.87 0.38 -4.78
CA PRO A 55 -13.27 1.59 -4.24
C PRO A 55 -14.05 2.16 -3.05
N ALA A 56 -15.35 1.86 -2.85
CA ALA A 56 -16.08 2.31 -1.67
C ALA A 56 -15.59 1.64 -0.39
N ARG A 57 -15.18 0.36 -0.47
CA ARG A 57 -14.55 -0.35 0.66
C ARG A 57 -13.21 0.28 1.03
N PHE A 58 -12.41 0.64 0.03
CA PHE A 58 -11.17 1.35 0.23
C PHE A 58 -11.38 2.71 0.91
N ILE A 59 -12.31 3.52 0.40
CA ILE A 59 -12.66 4.81 0.99
C ILE A 59 -13.12 4.66 2.45
N GLY A 60 -13.91 3.64 2.77
CA GLY A 60 -14.32 3.37 4.15
C GLY A 60 -13.16 3.25 5.12
N LEU A 61 -12.04 2.64 4.71
CA LEU A 61 -10.82 2.55 5.53
C LEU A 61 -10.03 3.86 5.53
N VAL A 62 -9.93 4.55 4.38
CA VAL A 62 -9.27 5.85 4.26
C VAL A 62 -9.95 6.90 5.16
N SER A 63 -11.28 6.91 5.25
CA SER A 63 -12.03 7.84 6.10
C SER A 63 -11.76 7.65 7.60
N LEU A 64 -11.28 6.48 8.03
CA LEU A 64 -10.84 6.25 9.42
C LEU A 64 -9.48 6.89 9.71
N MET A 65 -8.68 7.17 8.68
CA MET A 65 -7.34 7.72 8.79
C MET A 65 -7.28 9.22 8.58
N TYR A 66 -8.12 9.75 7.70
CA TYR A 66 -8.10 11.16 7.32
C TYR A 66 -9.42 11.81 7.69
N ARG A 67 -9.34 12.96 8.38
CA ARG A 67 -10.48 13.80 8.68
C ARG A 67 -10.90 14.61 7.44
N PRO A 68 -12.19 14.98 7.31
CA PRO A 68 -12.60 15.94 6.30
C PRO A 68 -11.85 17.27 6.48
N ASP A 69 -11.69 18.01 5.41
CA ASP A 69 -11.09 19.33 5.44
C ASP A 69 -11.95 20.28 6.30
N PRO A 70 -11.41 20.87 7.38
CA PRO A 70 -12.18 21.77 8.23
C PRO A 70 -12.66 23.03 7.51
N ASP A 71 -11.98 23.44 6.43
CA ASP A 71 -12.26 24.71 5.72
C ASP A 71 -13.40 24.58 4.69
N THR A 72 -13.87 23.37 4.38
CA THR A 72 -15.02 23.12 3.49
C THR A 72 -16.37 23.14 4.20
N GLY A 73 -16.39 23.47 5.50
CA GLY A 73 -17.63 23.69 6.25
C GLY A 73 -18.26 22.43 6.84
N ALA A 74 -17.48 21.35 6.98
CA ALA A 74 -17.88 20.21 7.80
C ALA A 74 -18.11 20.71 9.24
N ASN A 75 -19.38 20.73 9.67
CA ASN A 75 -19.78 21.12 11.03
C ASN A 75 -19.02 20.25 12.04
N SER A 76 -17.97 20.82 12.64
CA SER A 76 -17.11 20.22 13.66
C SER A 76 -17.81 20.06 15.02
N ALA A 77 -19.14 19.94 15.05
CA ALA A 77 -19.95 19.93 16.27
C ALA A 77 -20.43 18.54 16.72
N ASP A 78 -20.26 17.48 15.92
CA ASP A 78 -20.81 16.14 16.23
C ASP A 78 -19.78 15.09 16.70
N GLU A 79 -18.47 15.41 16.77
CA GLU A 79 -17.41 14.42 17.06
C GLU A 79 -16.66 14.65 18.39
N GLU A 80 -17.23 15.45 19.31
CA GLU A 80 -16.63 15.65 20.62
C GLU A 80 -17.35 14.79 21.68
N ALA A 81 -16.62 13.80 22.19
CA ALA A 81 -16.87 13.04 23.42
C ALA A 81 -17.49 11.62 23.29
N ASN A 82 -16.83 10.70 22.58
CA ASN A 82 -16.69 9.28 23.02
C ASN A 82 -15.60 8.45 22.29
N GLU A 83 -14.81 9.08 21.41
CA GLU A 83 -14.19 8.38 20.27
C GLU A 83 -12.72 7.98 20.42
N GLU A 84 -11.97 8.51 21.39
CA GLU A 84 -10.50 8.47 21.35
C GLU A 84 -9.89 7.05 21.35
N SER A 85 -10.51 6.08 22.04
CA SER A 85 -10.03 4.67 22.09
C SER A 85 -10.63 3.74 21.03
N ALA A 86 -11.85 4.02 20.55
CA ALA A 86 -12.46 3.25 19.46
C ALA A 86 -11.89 3.69 18.11
N SER A 87 -11.69 5.01 17.93
CA SER A 87 -11.06 5.60 16.76
C SER A 87 -9.57 5.24 16.69
N SER A 88 -8.85 5.12 17.81
CA SER A 88 -7.44 4.67 17.79
C SER A 88 -7.27 3.21 17.32
N ARG A 89 -8.14 2.29 17.78
CA ARG A 89 -8.07 0.88 17.33
C ARG A 89 -8.50 0.70 15.88
N ALA A 90 -9.57 1.38 15.46
CA ALA A 90 -10.03 1.35 14.08
C ALA A 90 -8.99 1.98 13.13
N PHE A 91 -8.37 3.10 13.54
CA PHE A 91 -7.25 3.73 12.85
C PHE A 91 -6.07 2.76 12.70
N SER A 92 -5.61 2.15 13.80
CA SER A 92 -4.47 1.21 13.75
C SER A 92 -4.74 0.00 12.86
N ALA A 93 -5.97 -0.52 12.88
CA ALA A 93 -6.38 -1.62 12.02
C ALA A 93 -6.42 -1.19 10.54
N ALA A 94 -7.02 -0.04 10.23
CA ALA A 94 -7.07 0.52 8.87
C ALA A 94 -5.65 0.78 8.33
N TRP A 95 -4.82 1.44 9.14
CA TRP A 95 -3.40 1.68 8.83
C TRP A 95 -2.67 0.39 8.49
N THR A 96 -2.84 -0.65 9.32
CA THR A 96 -2.18 -1.94 9.10
C THR A 96 -2.67 -2.61 7.81
N VAL A 97 -4.00 -2.66 7.59
CA VAL A 97 -4.57 -3.26 6.38
C VAL A 97 -4.08 -2.56 5.12
N LEU A 98 -4.15 -1.23 5.08
CA LEU A 98 -3.76 -0.44 3.92
C LEU A 98 -2.25 -0.50 3.70
N ARG A 99 -1.44 -0.37 4.76
CA ARG A 99 0.02 -0.47 4.67
C ARG A 99 0.49 -1.86 4.24
N GLU A 100 -0.24 -2.92 4.57
CA GLU A 100 0.12 -4.29 4.16
C GLU A 100 -0.48 -4.70 2.81
N TRP A 101 -1.36 -3.88 2.23
CA TRP A 101 -1.96 -4.16 0.94
C TRP A 101 -0.93 -4.00 -0.18
N ARG A 102 -0.55 -5.13 -0.80
CA ARG A 102 0.44 -5.19 -1.90
C ARG A 102 -0.11 -5.82 -3.17
N THR A 103 -1.14 -6.65 -3.01
CA THR A 103 -1.82 -7.38 -4.06
C THR A 103 -3.21 -7.77 -3.53
N PRO A 104 -4.23 -7.85 -4.37
CA PRO A 104 -4.22 -7.48 -5.79
C PRO A 104 -4.20 -5.96 -6.00
N LEU A 105 -3.81 -5.50 -7.20
CA LEU A 105 -3.75 -4.08 -7.54
C LEU A 105 -5.17 -3.47 -7.64
N PRO A 106 -5.33 -2.16 -7.46
CA PRO A 106 -6.61 -1.48 -7.69
C PRO A 106 -7.25 -1.83 -9.04
N GLY A 107 -8.56 -2.05 -9.07
CA GLY A 107 -9.30 -2.49 -10.25
C GLY A 107 -9.26 -4.00 -10.53
N SER A 108 -8.50 -4.78 -9.75
CA SER A 108 -8.44 -6.25 -9.96
C SER A 108 -9.77 -6.92 -9.60
N VAL A 109 -10.19 -7.89 -10.41
CA VAL A 109 -11.40 -8.69 -10.18
C VAL A 109 -11.04 -10.17 -10.29
N ASP A 110 -11.57 -10.99 -9.38
CA ASP A 110 -11.42 -12.46 -9.38
C ASP A 110 -9.97 -12.98 -9.52
N GLY A 111 -8.99 -12.22 -9.03
CA GLY A 111 -7.58 -12.57 -9.04
C GLY A 111 -6.86 -12.30 -10.37
N TYR A 112 -7.52 -11.68 -11.35
CA TYR A 112 -6.89 -11.22 -12.58
C TYR A 112 -6.20 -9.87 -12.39
N LEU A 113 -5.07 -9.69 -13.08
CA LEU A 113 -4.42 -8.38 -13.16
C LEU A 113 -5.36 -7.39 -13.88
N PRO A 114 -5.48 -6.17 -13.36
CA PRO A 114 -6.38 -5.17 -13.93
C PRO A 114 -5.79 -4.58 -15.21
N THR A 115 -6.65 -4.17 -16.13
CA THR A 115 -6.23 -3.35 -17.27
C THR A 115 -6.00 -1.90 -16.83
N THR A 116 -5.34 -1.12 -17.67
CA THR A 116 -5.22 0.34 -17.50
C THR A 116 -6.61 0.98 -17.32
N GLU A 117 -7.61 0.54 -18.07
CA GLU A 117 -8.98 1.09 -17.98
C GLU A 117 -9.63 0.77 -16.61
N ASP A 118 -9.45 -0.45 -16.11
CA ASP A 118 -10.00 -0.84 -14.80
C ASP A 118 -9.38 -0.02 -13.66
N MET A 119 -8.06 0.22 -13.71
CA MET A 119 -7.37 1.06 -12.74
C MET A 119 -7.83 2.51 -12.80
N LEU A 120 -7.97 3.09 -13.99
CA LEU A 120 -8.44 4.47 -14.16
C LEU A 120 -9.88 4.63 -13.65
N ARG A 121 -10.77 3.67 -13.93
CA ARG A 121 -12.14 3.66 -13.44
C ARG A 121 -12.19 3.59 -11.91
N TRP A 122 -11.33 2.75 -11.32
CA TRP A 122 -11.22 2.63 -9.87
C TRP A 122 -10.69 3.94 -9.26
N ALA A 123 -9.62 4.51 -9.80
CA ALA A 123 -9.02 5.77 -9.32
C ALA A 123 -9.98 6.96 -9.42
N GLU A 124 -10.76 7.02 -10.51
CA GLU A 124 -11.79 8.04 -10.70
C GLU A 124 -12.90 7.93 -9.65
N SER A 125 -13.35 6.70 -9.35
CA SER A 125 -14.35 6.47 -8.29
C SER A 125 -13.82 6.92 -6.92
N VAL A 126 -12.54 6.64 -6.62
CA VAL A 126 -11.87 7.12 -5.39
C VAL A 126 -11.86 8.65 -5.35
N ARG A 127 -11.49 9.31 -6.45
CA ARG A 127 -11.48 10.77 -6.57
C ARG A 127 -12.86 11.38 -6.31
N GLU A 128 -13.90 10.84 -6.92
CA GLU A 128 -15.28 11.29 -6.72
C GLU A 128 -15.71 11.15 -5.26
N MET A 129 -15.43 10.01 -4.62
CA MET A 129 -15.81 9.76 -3.22
C MET A 129 -15.01 10.60 -2.22
N LEU A 130 -13.73 10.82 -2.44
CA LEU A 130 -12.93 11.74 -1.61
C LEU A 130 -13.40 13.17 -1.76
N THR A 131 -13.75 13.60 -2.98
CA THR A 131 -14.29 14.95 -3.21
C THR A 131 -15.65 15.11 -2.52
N ALA A 132 -16.54 14.13 -2.63
CA ALA A 132 -17.86 14.16 -2.01
C ALA A 132 -17.82 14.08 -0.47
N SER A 133 -16.70 13.67 0.11
CA SER A 133 -16.49 13.56 1.55
C SER A 133 -15.47 14.57 2.09
N ASP A 134 -15.20 15.64 1.33
CA ASP A 134 -14.30 16.75 1.70
C ASP A 134 -12.88 16.30 2.07
N ARG A 135 -12.36 15.31 1.33
CA ARG A 135 -11.02 14.70 1.52
C ARG A 135 -10.20 14.68 0.22
N ALA A 136 -10.51 15.53 -0.75
CA ALA A 136 -9.83 15.54 -2.05
C ALA A 136 -8.29 15.70 -1.95
N GLN A 137 -7.81 16.43 -0.94
CA GLN A 137 -6.40 16.70 -0.68
C GLN A 137 -5.56 15.45 -0.38
N VAL A 138 -6.17 14.33 0.05
CA VAL A 138 -5.43 13.09 0.35
C VAL A 138 -5.34 12.15 -0.85
N LEU A 139 -5.95 12.50 -1.99
CA LEU A 139 -6.02 11.65 -3.18
C LEU A 139 -4.64 11.17 -3.67
N PRO A 140 -3.62 12.03 -3.86
CA PRO A 140 -2.32 11.57 -4.36
C PRO A 140 -1.66 10.57 -3.38
N ILE A 141 -1.85 10.79 -2.08
CA ILE A 141 -1.30 9.94 -1.01
C ILE A 141 -1.90 8.53 -1.11
N VAL A 142 -3.23 8.44 -1.07
CA VAL A 142 -3.92 7.16 -0.96
C VAL A 142 -3.88 6.38 -2.28
N LEU A 143 -3.87 7.06 -3.44
CA LEU A 143 -3.63 6.41 -4.72
C LEU A 143 -2.19 5.92 -4.85
N GLY A 144 -1.20 6.71 -4.43
CA GLY A 144 0.20 6.31 -4.44
C GLY A 144 0.45 5.07 -3.59
N ASP A 145 -0.13 5.02 -2.39
CA ASP A 145 -0.08 3.84 -1.53
C ASP A 145 -0.70 2.60 -2.20
N ALA A 146 -1.91 2.75 -2.76
CA ALA A 146 -2.64 1.65 -3.38
C ALA A 146 -1.94 1.08 -4.64
N LEU A 147 -1.29 1.94 -5.43
CA LEU A 147 -0.55 1.55 -6.63
C LEU A 147 0.87 1.03 -6.34
N SER A 148 1.35 1.11 -5.09
CA SER A 148 2.72 0.73 -4.72
C SER A 148 3.00 -0.77 -4.76
N GLY A 149 1.97 -1.61 -4.96
CA GLY A 149 2.08 -3.07 -4.98
C GLY A 149 3.24 -3.59 -5.84
N ALA A 150 3.89 -4.68 -5.39
CA ALA A 150 5.13 -5.19 -6.00
C ALA A 150 4.95 -5.91 -7.36
N VAL A 151 3.83 -5.69 -8.04
CA VAL A 151 3.52 -6.34 -9.31
C VAL A 151 4.38 -5.75 -10.40
N ALA A 152 5.16 -6.62 -11.04
CA ALA A 152 6.07 -6.30 -12.12
C ALA A 152 5.62 -7.02 -13.41
N ASP A 153 6.14 -6.57 -14.55
CA ASP A 153 5.99 -7.27 -15.81
C ASP A 153 6.73 -8.62 -15.81
N GLU A 154 6.53 -9.42 -16.86
CA GLU A 154 7.22 -10.72 -17.03
C GLU A 154 8.75 -10.60 -17.02
N ASP A 155 9.30 -9.45 -17.43
CA ASP A 155 10.74 -9.16 -17.43
C ASP A 155 11.26 -8.67 -16.05
N GLY A 156 10.39 -8.61 -15.04
CA GLY A 156 10.70 -8.14 -13.69
C GLY A 156 10.71 -6.63 -13.55
N THR A 157 10.27 -5.86 -14.55
CA THR A 157 10.18 -4.39 -14.46
C THR A 157 8.97 -3.96 -13.64
N TRP A 158 9.25 -3.23 -12.56
CA TRP A 158 8.24 -2.54 -11.76
C TRP A 158 8.31 -1.02 -12.05
N PRO A 159 7.19 -0.28 -12.01
CA PRO A 159 5.81 -0.78 -11.94
C PRO A 159 5.41 -1.55 -13.20
N SER A 160 4.41 -2.42 -13.09
CA SER A 160 3.81 -3.13 -14.23
C SER A 160 3.22 -2.17 -15.26
N GLU A 161 3.11 -2.59 -16.52
CA GLU A 161 2.59 -1.76 -17.64
C GLU A 161 1.30 -0.99 -17.33
N PRO A 162 0.23 -1.60 -16.76
CA PRO A 162 -0.99 -0.86 -16.45
C PRO A 162 -0.79 0.29 -15.46
N VAL A 163 0.08 0.12 -14.47
CA VAL A 163 0.41 1.18 -13.51
C VAL A 163 1.17 2.29 -14.21
N ARG A 164 2.14 1.96 -15.07
CA ARG A 164 2.90 2.96 -15.82
C ARG A 164 1.98 3.80 -16.72
N ASP A 165 1.05 3.16 -17.43
CA ASP A 165 0.06 3.86 -18.25
C ASP A 165 -0.80 4.80 -17.40
N VAL A 166 -1.26 4.37 -16.23
CA VAL A 166 -2.04 5.22 -15.30
C VAL A 166 -1.25 6.45 -14.88
N LEU A 167 0.04 6.31 -14.53
CA LEU A 167 0.88 7.46 -14.15
C LEU A 167 1.04 8.46 -15.30
N GLU A 168 1.25 7.98 -16.52
CA GLU A 168 1.34 8.86 -17.71
C GLU A 168 0.02 9.57 -18.00
N ILE A 169 -1.12 8.87 -17.86
CA ILE A 169 -2.44 9.42 -18.15
C ILE A 169 -2.87 10.45 -17.10
N LEU A 170 -2.66 10.15 -15.81
CA LEU A 170 -3.02 11.06 -14.73
C LEU A 170 -2.09 12.27 -14.66
N GLY A 171 -0.80 12.07 -14.91
CA GLY A 171 0.18 13.16 -15.00
C GLY A 171 0.39 13.93 -13.67
N ASP A 172 0.07 13.33 -12.53
CA ASP A 172 0.12 13.94 -11.20
C ASP A 172 1.48 13.70 -10.52
N ALA A 173 2.22 14.79 -10.26
CA ALA A 173 3.55 14.71 -9.65
C ALA A 173 3.51 14.34 -8.16
N ASP A 174 2.47 14.74 -7.45
CA ASP A 174 2.31 14.40 -6.04
C ASP A 174 2.00 12.91 -5.90
N LEU A 175 1.24 12.34 -6.85
CA LEU A 175 0.99 10.91 -6.93
C LEU A 175 2.29 10.12 -7.12
N ASP A 176 3.12 10.53 -8.09
CA ASP A 176 4.39 9.88 -8.38
C ASP A 176 5.33 9.86 -7.16
N GLU A 177 5.39 10.99 -6.44
CA GLU A 177 6.18 11.11 -5.21
C GLU A 177 5.65 10.17 -4.11
N HIS A 178 4.34 10.17 -3.85
CA HIS A 178 3.75 9.31 -2.82
C HIS A 178 3.88 7.83 -3.17
N LEU A 179 3.77 7.46 -4.45
CA LEU A 179 4.02 6.10 -4.92
C LEU A 179 5.47 5.67 -4.62
N ALA A 180 6.46 6.54 -4.89
CA ALA A 180 7.86 6.25 -4.59
C ALA A 180 8.09 6.08 -3.08
N ILE A 181 7.52 6.97 -2.26
CA ILE A 181 7.59 6.89 -0.78
C ILE A 181 6.97 5.58 -0.29
N ALA A 182 5.78 5.25 -0.77
CA ALA A 182 5.06 4.03 -0.42
C ALA A 182 5.86 2.77 -0.78
N ARG A 183 6.53 2.78 -1.95
CA ARG A 183 7.39 1.69 -2.41
C ARG A 183 8.65 1.52 -1.55
N MET A 184 9.30 2.60 -1.13
CA MET A 184 10.48 2.52 -0.26
C MET A 184 10.13 2.02 1.14
N ASN A 185 8.95 2.37 1.66
CA ASN A 185 8.50 2.02 3.00
C ASN A 185 7.91 0.60 3.14
N GLN A 186 7.93 -0.21 2.06
CA GLN A 186 7.39 -1.55 2.11
C GLN A 186 8.26 -2.49 2.95
N PRO A 187 7.67 -3.27 3.87
CA PRO A 187 8.41 -4.28 4.62
C PRO A 187 9.09 -5.30 3.70
N GLY A 188 10.32 -5.69 4.02
CA GLY A 188 11.06 -6.72 3.28
C GLY A 188 11.83 -6.24 2.05
N VAL A 189 11.74 -4.95 1.69
CA VAL A 189 12.61 -4.37 0.65
C VAL A 189 14.07 -4.34 1.10
N THR A 190 14.31 -4.15 2.40
CA THR A 190 15.62 -4.34 3.02
C THR A 190 15.52 -5.28 4.24
N THR A 191 16.45 -6.23 4.35
CA THR A 191 16.60 -7.12 5.51
C THR A 191 18.09 -7.17 5.83
N ARG A 192 18.47 -6.72 7.03
CA ARG A 192 19.86 -6.35 7.35
C ARG A 192 20.63 -7.44 8.09
N GLY A 193 21.90 -7.62 7.76
CA GLY A 193 22.95 -8.05 8.68
C GLY A 193 23.71 -6.84 9.27
N LEU A 194 24.28 -7.00 10.47
CA LEU A 194 24.96 -5.93 11.23
C LEU A 194 26.18 -5.30 10.51
N TYR A 195 26.69 -5.94 9.45
CA TYR A 195 27.94 -5.57 8.78
C TYR A 195 27.81 -5.42 7.25
N ASP A 196 26.60 -5.40 6.69
CA ASP A 196 26.41 -5.42 5.23
C ASP A 196 26.73 -4.07 4.54
N GLY A 197 26.84 -3.00 5.33
CA GLY A 197 27.02 -1.62 4.83
C GLY A 197 25.93 -1.25 3.82
N GLY A 198 26.23 -0.35 2.88
CA GLY A 198 25.30 0.09 1.83
C GLY A 198 25.17 -0.86 0.62
N THR A 199 25.53 -2.14 0.75
CA THR A 199 25.59 -3.06 -0.39
C THR A 199 24.21 -3.40 -0.94
N GLN A 200 23.22 -3.60 -0.06
CA GLN A 200 21.84 -3.89 -0.46
C GLN A 200 21.22 -2.70 -1.19
N GLU A 201 21.44 -1.50 -0.68
CA GLU A 201 20.93 -0.25 -1.24
C GLU A 201 21.55 0.03 -2.61
N ARG A 202 22.85 -0.24 -2.80
CA ARG A 202 23.49 -0.16 -4.12
C ARG A 202 22.85 -1.12 -5.13
N ALA A 203 22.57 -2.37 -4.74
CA ALA A 203 21.92 -3.34 -5.61
C ALA A 203 20.49 -2.91 -6.01
N LEU A 204 19.71 -2.37 -5.06
CA LEU A 204 18.38 -1.81 -5.34
C LEU A 204 18.48 -0.59 -6.26
N ALA A 205 19.45 0.30 -6.03
CA ALA A 205 19.64 1.46 -6.88
C ALA A 205 19.95 1.09 -8.33
N ASP A 206 20.79 0.08 -8.56
CA ASP A 206 21.13 -0.39 -9.90
C ASP A 206 19.94 -1.10 -10.56
N GLN A 207 19.16 -1.86 -9.79
CA GLN A 207 17.90 -2.46 -10.26
C GLN A 207 16.93 -1.38 -10.77
N TYR A 208 16.69 -0.33 -9.98
CA TYR A 208 15.79 0.75 -10.37
C TYR A 208 16.33 1.58 -11.53
N SER A 209 17.64 1.82 -11.60
CA SER A 209 18.28 2.50 -12.73
C SER A 209 18.08 1.70 -14.03
N GLY A 210 18.30 0.39 -14.00
CA GLY A 210 18.10 -0.47 -15.17
C GLY A 210 16.63 -0.59 -15.56
N ALA A 211 15.71 -0.56 -14.59
CA ALA A 211 14.26 -0.49 -14.87
C ALA A 211 13.88 0.84 -15.53
N ALA A 212 14.43 1.97 -15.06
CA ALA A 212 14.20 3.29 -15.64
C ALA A 212 14.66 3.34 -17.11
N ASP A 213 15.84 2.79 -17.41
CA ASP A 213 16.37 2.71 -18.78
C ASP A 213 15.45 1.94 -19.73
N ARG A 214 14.76 0.89 -19.25
CA ARG A 214 13.85 0.08 -20.08
C ARG A 214 12.55 0.78 -20.42
N VAL A 215 12.05 1.66 -19.54
CA VAL A 215 10.68 2.19 -19.67
C VAL A 215 10.63 3.64 -20.15
N ARG A 216 11.67 4.45 -19.90
CA ARG A 216 11.60 5.92 -20.04
C ARG A 216 11.27 6.43 -21.44
N ASP A 217 11.57 5.65 -22.48
CA ASP A 217 11.30 6.04 -23.87
C ASP A 217 9.79 6.03 -24.19
N ARG A 218 9.01 5.19 -23.51
CA ARG A 218 7.55 5.09 -23.66
C ARG A 218 6.80 5.68 -22.46
N TRP A 219 7.35 5.55 -21.25
CA TRP A 219 6.79 6.04 -19.99
C TRP A 219 7.78 6.95 -19.27
N PRO A 220 7.95 8.20 -19.73
CA PRO A 220 8.94 9.12 -19.18
C PRO A 220 8.73 9.44 -17.69
N ARG A 221 7.49 9.52 -17.20
CA ARG A 221 7.20 9.74 -15.78
C ARG A 221 7.58 8.54 -14.94
N SER A 222 7.24 7.34 -15.43
CA SER A 222 7.64 6.09 -14.77
C SER A 222 9.17 5.97 -14.72
N GLY A 223 9.86 6.35 -15.79
CA GLY A 223 11.33 6.45 -15.81
C GLY A 223 11.86 7.41 -14.75
N ALA A 224 11.28 8.61 -14.65
CA ALA A 224 11.67 9.61 -13.65
C ALA A 224 11.44 9.14 -12.20
N LEU A 225 10.32 8.45 -11.95
CA LEU A 225 10.01 7.83 -10.66
C LEU A 225 11.08 6.79 -10.27
N LEU A 226 11.46 5.92 -11.20
CA LEU A 226 12.47 4.89 -10.98
C LEU A 226 13.88 5.47 -10.79
N ASP A 227 14.23 6.52 -11.54
CA ASP A 227 15.46 7.28 -11.32
C ASP A 227 15.47 7.99 -9.95
N GLY A 228 14.29 8.46 -9.50
CA GLY A 228 14.08 8.95 -8.14
C GLY A 228 14.43 7.91 -7.09
N LEU A 229 13.82 6.71 -7.18
CA LEU A 229 14.10 5.58 -6.29
C LEU A 229 15.58 5.20 -6.31
N SER A 230 16.19 5.11 -7.50
CA SER A 230 17.62 4.80 -7.65
C SER A 230 18.50 5.80 -6.89
N ARG A 231 18.21 7.11 -6.99
CA ARG A 231 18.95 8.15 -6.25
C ARG A 231 18.77 8.01 -4.74
N SER A 232 17.54 7.82 -4.27
CA SER A 232 17.27 7.64 -2.84
C SER A 232 18.05 6.46 -2.26
N TYR A 233 18.05 5.30 -2.93
CA TYR A 233 18.85 4.16 -2.46
C TYR A 233 20.36 4.40 -2.52
N ARG A 234 20.90 5.14 -3.51
CA ARG A 234 22.32 5.52 -3.49
C ARG A 234 22.67 6.41 -2.29
N ASP A 235 21.77 7.31 -1.92
CA ASP A 235 21.96 8.16 -0.75
C ASP A 235 21.81 7.37 0.56
N ASP A 236 20.94 6.37 0.60
CA ASP A 236 20.82 5.44 1.73
C ASP A 236 22.10 4.62 1.89
N ALA A 237 22.64 4.05 0.79
CA ALA A 237 23.91 3.32 0.80
C ALA A 237 25.06 4.10 1.44
N ARG A 238 25.18 5.39 1.07
CA ARG A 238 26.20 6.31 1.63
C ARG A 238 25.99 6.61 3.11
N ARG A 239 24.74 6.56 3.61
CA ARG A 239 24.45 6.70 5.04
C ARG A 239 24.83 5.43 5.78
N GLU A 240 24.53 4.27 5.22
CA GLU A 240 24.84 2.98 5.82
C GLU A 240 26.35 2.69 5.86
N ASP A 241 27.10 3.01 4.80
CA ASP A 241 28.57 2.86 4.79
C ASP A 241 29.21 3.66 5.95
N ARG A 242 28.77 4.92 6.15
CA ARG A 242 29.24 5.77 7.28
C ARG A 242 28.84 5.20 8.64
N SER A 243 27.67 4.59 8.74
CA SER A 243 27.19 3.96 9.98
C SER A 243 28.03 2.74 10.33
N ALA A 244 28.32 1.88 9.34
CA ALA A 244 29.12 0.66 9.52
C ALA A 244 30.57 0.98 9.95
N GLU A 245 31.21 1.98 9.33
CA GLU A 245 32.54 2.44 9.71
C GLU A 245 32.60 2.87 11.19
N SER A 246 31.61 3.64 11.66
CA SER A 246 31.56 4.10 13.06
C SER A 246 31.33 2.97 14.09
N HIS A 247 30.77 1.83 13.69
CA HIS A 247 30.52 0.69 14.57
C HIS A 247 31.63 -0.36 14.52
N GLY A 248 32.42 -0.41 13.45
CA GLY A 248 33.62 -1.27 13.35
C GLY A 248 34.82 -0.77 14.17
N ASP A 249 34.85 0.52 14.51
CA ASP A 249 35.91 1.16 15.29
C ASP A 249 35.68 1.16 16.83
N ARG A 250 34.64 0.45 17.32
CA ARG A 250 34.32 0.29 18.75
C ARG A 250 34.54 -1.13 19.24
#